data_AF-A0A455T070-F1
#
_entry.id   AF-A0A455T070-F1
#
_cell.length_a   1.000
_cell.length_b   1.000
_cell.length_c   1.000
_cell.angle_alpha   90.00
_cell.angle_beta   90.00
_cell.angle_gamma   90.00
#
_symmetry.space_group_name_H-M   'P 1'
#
loop_
_entity.id
_entity.type
_entity.pdbx_description
1 polymer ?
#
loop_
_entity_poly.entity_id
_entity_poly.type
_entity_poly.pdbx_seq_one_letter_code
_entity_poly.pdbx_strand_id
1 'polypeptide(L)'
;MINFLQRQGATHIYADYWTCDRLAFLSTERILCSVLDAGLRPGLDRYPPYRSLVEATLSPPYYVFPIGSPQDLRLQQLIALGYDYHRLTYLNYALYESFIRI
;
A
#
# COMPACT_ATOMS: atom_id res chain seq x y z
N MET A 1 -6.64 2.94 11.86
CA MET A 1 -5.98 2.50 10.62
C MET A 1 -6.28 1.03 10.31
N ILE A 2 -5.86 0.07 11.15
CA ILE A 2 -6.09 -1.38 10.91
C ILE A 2 -7.57 -1.71 10.66
N ASN A 3 -8.47 -1.32 11.58
CA ASN A 3 -9.92 -1.55 11.41
C ASN A 3 -10.49 -0.87 10.16
N PHE A 4 -9.88 0.23 9.71
CA PHE A 4 -10.30 0.91 8.49
C PHE A 4 -9.90 0.07 7.27
N LEU A 5 -8.62 -0.31 7.17
CA LEU A 5 -8.12 -1.18 6.09
C LEU A 5 -8.89 -2.50 5.99
N GLN A 6 -9.16 -3.15 7.14
CA GLN A 6 -9.93 -4.39 7.16
C GLN A 6 -11.37 -4.21 6.65
N ARG A 7 -12.03 -3.10 6.99
CA ARG A 7 -13.37 -2.79 6.44
C ARG A 7 -13.35 -2.50 4.95
N GLN A 8 -12.21 -2.09 4.39
CA GLN A 8 -12.01 -1.93 2.95
C GLN A 8 -11.57 -3.24 2.27
N GLY A 9 -11.39 -4.34 3.03
CA GLY A 9 -10.85 -5.59 2.49
C GLY A 9 -9.35 -5.56 2.18
N ALA A 10 -8.64 -4.50 2.58
CA ALA A 10 -7.22 -4.29 2.33
C ALA A 10 -6.36 -5.18 3.24
N THR A 11 -6.25 -6.46 2.89
CA THR A 11 -5.43 -7.47 3.59
C THR A 11 -4.03 -7.63 3.02
N HIS A 12 -3.81 -7.15 1.80
CA HIS A 12 -2.50 -7.11 1.13
C HIS A 12 -2.26 -5.68 0.67
N ILE A 13 -1.15 -5.09 1.12
CA ILE A 13 -0.85 -3.68 0.86
C ILE A 13 0.59 -3.47 0.41
N TYR A 14 0.80 -2.39 -0.33
CA TYR A 14 2.10 -1.75 -0.49
C TYR A 14 2.22 -0.56 0.45
N ALA A 15 3.36 -0.41 1.13
CA ALA A 15 3.60 0.73 2.03
C ALA A 15 5.08 1.10 2.13
N ASP A 16 5.41 2.21 2.82
CA ASP A 16 6.80 2.48 3.22
C ASP A 16 7.22 1.57 4.38
N TYR A 17 8.53 1.48 4.64
CA TYR A 17 9.11 0.59 5.64
C TYR A 17 8.45 0.69 7.03
N TRP A 18 8.29 1.90 7.56
CA TRP A 18 7.78 2.09 8.92
C TRP A 18 6.29 1.81 9.02
N THR A 19 5.53 2.21 8.00
CA THR A 19 4.12 1.90 7.91
C THR A 19 3.89 0.40 7.79
N CYS A 20 4.68 -0.27 6.96
CA CYS A 20 4.61 -1.71 6.72
C CYS A 20 4.89 -2.50 8.00
N ASP A 21 6.01 -2.19 8.68
CA ASP A 21 6.41 -2.80 9.94
C ASP A 21 5.32 -2.68 11.01
N ARG A 22 4.81 -1.46 11.21
CA ARG A 22 3.77 -1.17 12.20
C ARG A 22 2.46 -1.90 11.89
N LEU A 23 1.99 -1.88 10.63
CA LEU A 23 0.69 -2.45 10.27
C LEU A 23 0.69 -3.98 10.28
N ALA A 24 1.75 -4.61 9.77
CA ALA A 24 1.88 -6.06 9.81
C ALA A 24 1.94 -6.55 11.26
N PHE A 25 2.77 -5.93 12.10
CA PHE A 25 2.92 -6.30 13.50
C PHE A 25 1.64 -6.08 14.32
N LEU A 26 1.08 -4.86 14.31
CA LEU A 26 -0.09 -4.53 15.15
C LEU A 26 -1.38 -5.22 14.68
N SER A 27 -1.47 -5.62 13.41
CA SER A 27 -2.63 -6.39 12.91
C SER A 27 -2.55 -7.89 13.22
N THR A 28 -1.45 -8.34 13.83
CA THR A 28 -1.08 -9.76 13.98
C THR A 28 -1.13 -10.48 12.64
N GLU A 29 -0.46 -9.91 11.63
CA GLU A 29 -0.34 -10.42 10.26
C GLU A 29 -1.66 -10.58 9.49
N ARG A 30 -2.76 -9.97 9.97
CA ARG A 30 -4.01 -9.89 9.19
C ARG A 30 -3.92 -8.91 8.01
N ILE A 31 -2.91 -8.04 8.02
CA ILE A 31 -2.56 -7.15 6.92
C ILE A 31 -1.11 -7.48 6.55
N LEU A 32 -0.94 -8.17 5.43
CA LEU A 32 0.37 -8.45 4.84
C LEU A 32 0.81 -7.25 4.01
N CYS A 33 2.11 -6.98 4.05
CA CYS A 33 2.64 -5.78 3.43
C CYS A 33 3.97 -6.03 2.73
N SER A 34 4.13 -5.41 1.57
CA SER A 34 5.36 -5.35 0.79
C SER A 34 5.84 -3.90 0.72
N VAL A 35 7.11 -3.66 1.05
CA VAL A 35 7.67 -2.31 1.11
C VAL A 35 7.97 -1.80 -0.30
N LEU A 36 7.58 -0.55 -0.58
CA LEU A 36 8.01 0.19 -1.77
C LEU A 36 8.94 1.36 -1.43
N ASP A 37 9.99 1.52 -2.24
CA ASP A 37 10.90 2.66 -2.20
C ASP A 37 10.24 3.95 -2.75
N ALA A 38 10.96 5.07 -2.70
CA ALA A 38 10.48 6.36 -3.19
C ALA A 38 10.10 6.36 -4.69
N GLY A 39 10.65 5.42 -5.47
CA GLY A 39 10.35 5.22 -6.88
C GLY A 39 9.21 4.22 -7.15
N LEU A 40 8.50 3.77 -6.10
CA LEU A 40 7.49 2.70 -6.15
C LEU A 40 8.06 1.34 -6.62
N ARG A 41 9.36 1.09 -6.36
CA ARG A 41 10.01 -0.19 -6.63
C ARG A 41 10.13 -1.01 -5.34
N PRO A 42 10.33 -2.33 -5.42
CA PRO A 42 10.47 -3.14 -4.22
C PRO A 42 11.58 -2.62 -3.30
N GLY A 43 11.23 -2.38 -2.04
CA GLY A 43 12.10 -1.80 -1.02
C GLY A 43 12.69 -2.85 -0.07
N LEU A 44 12.98 -2.42 1.15
CA LEU A 44 13.52 -3.27 2.21
C LEU A 44 12.41 -4.02 2.93
N ASP A 45 12.11 -5.25 2.52
CA ASP A 45 11.20 -6.11 3.27
C ASP A 45 11.90 -6.75 4.46
N ARG A 46 11.31 -6.62 5.65
CA ARG A 46 11.79 -7.31 6.86
C ARG A 46 11.61 -8.82 6.75
N TYR A 47 10.52 -9.27 6.11
CA TYR A 47 10.23 -10.67 5.87
C TYR A 47 9.91 -10.87 4.38
N PRO A 48 10.89 -11.28 3.56
CA PRO A 48 10.74 -11.39 2.11
C PRO A 48 9.52 -12.18 1.62
N PRO A 49 9.05 -13.26 2.30
CA PRO A 49 7.87 -13.99 1.85
C PRO A 49 6.58 -13.15 1.78
N TYR A 50 6.45 -12.04 2.51
CA TYR A 50 5.29 -11.17 2.38
C TYR A 50 5.17 -10.53 0.99
N ARG A 51 6.30 -10.21 0.34
CA ARG A 51 6.28 -9.67 -1.02
C ARG A 51 5.60 -10.64 -1.97
N SER A 52 6.00 -11.90 -1.94
CA SER A 52 5.42 -12.94 -2.80
C SER A 52 3.92 -13.12 -2.53
N LEU A 53 3.48 -13.02 -1.28
CA LEU A 53 2.06 -13.11 -0.93
C LEU A 53 1.26 -11.88 -1.42
N VAL A 54 1.82 -10.67 -1.30
CA VAL A 54 1.20 -9.44 -1.81
C VAL A 54 1.16 -9.40 -3.34
N GLU A 55 2.21 -9.86 -4.02
CA GLU A 55 2.24 -9.89 -5.49
C GLU A 55 1.33 -10.98 -6.08
N ALA A 56 1.12 -12.08 -5.34
CA ALA A 56 0.27 -13.19 -5.78
C ALA A 56 -1.23 -12.99 -5.45
N THR A 57 -1.62 -11.90 -4.80
CA THR A 57 -3.03 -11.69 -4.42
C THR A 57 -3.91 -11.41 -5.63
N LEU A 58 -5.09 -12.02 -5.66
CA LEU A 58 -6.05 -11.89 -6.78
C LEU A 58 -6.75 -10.52 -6.78
N SER A 59 -6.88 -9.90 -5.61
CA SER A 59 -7.44 -8.55 -5.48
C SER A 59 -6.32 -7.52 -5.58
N PRO A 60 -6.52 -6.39 -6.28
CA PRO A 60 -5.51 -5.34 -6.33
C PRO A 60 -5.11 -4.89 -4.91
N PRO A 61 -3.81 -4.91 -4.56
CA PRO A 61 -3.36 -4.46 -3.26
C PRO A 61 -3.53 -2.94 -3.12
N TYR A 62 -3.84 -2.50 -1.91
CA TYR A 62 -3.91 -1.07 -1.60
C TYR A 62 -2.50 -0.50 -1.44
N TYR A 63 -2.27 0.71 -1.91
CA TYR A 63 -1.06 1.46 -1.59
C TYR A 63 -1.36 2.38 -0.41
N VAL A 64 -0.56 2.32 0.65
CA VAL A 64 -0.80 3.03 1.92
C VAL A 64 0.46 3.79 2.31
N PHE A 65 0.42 5.12 2.19
CA PHE A 65 1.59 5.97 2.43
C PHE A 65 1.23 7.18 3.29
N PRO A 66 2.15 7.66 4.15
CA PRO A 66 1.98 8.96 4.81
C PRO A 66 1.74 10.06 3.78
N ILE A 67 0.83 10.97 4.07
CA ILE A 67 0.55 12.11 3.19
C ILE A 67 1.84 12.94 3.04
N GLY A 68 2.19 13.27 1.79
CA GLY A 68 3.40 14.01 1.43
C GLY A 68 4.68 13.17 1.37
N SER A 69 4.62 11.85 1.58
CA SER A 69 5.78 10.99 1.37
C SER A 69 6.20 10.96 -0.11
N PRO A 70 7.45 10.59 -0.43
CA PRO A 70 7.87 10.45 -1.83
C PRO A 70 6.97 9.52 -2.65
N GLN A 71 6.46 8.44 -2.06
CA GLN A 71 5.55 7.50 -2.71
C GLN A 71 4.15 8.10 -2.95
N ASP A 72 3.61 8.86 -1.98
CA ASP A 72 2.34 9.59 -2.13
C ASP A 72 2.45 10.60 -3.29
N LEU A 73 3.52 11.38 -3.32
CA LEU A 73 3.77 12.34 -4.40
C LEU A 73 3.95 11.65 -5.75
N ARG A 74 4.64 10.49 -5.78
CA ARG A 74 4.85 9.73 -7.01
C ARG A 74 3.54 9.16 -7.58
N LEU A 75 2.65 8.65 -6.73
CA LEU A 75 1.33 8.17 -7.17
C LEU A 75 0.44 9.31 -7.67
N GLN A 76 0.47 10.48 -7.01
CA GLN A 76 -0.24 11.67 -7.51
C GLN A 76 0.26 12.10 -8.90
N GLN A 77 1.58 12.03 -9.15
CA GLN A 77 2.13 12.27 -10.49
C GLN A 77 1.62 11.24 -11.52
N LEU A 78 1.54 9.96 -11.16
CA LEU A 78 1.01 8.93 -12.05
C LEU A 78 -0.47 9.18 -12.37
N ILE A 79 -1.29 9.56 -11.39
CA ILE A 79 -2.69 9.97 -11.64
C ILE A 79 -2.75 11.14 -12.62
N ALA A 80 -1.92 12.16 -12.43
CA ALA A 80 -1.85 13.31 -13.33
C ALA A 80 -1.40 12.94 -14.76
N LEU A 81 -0.67 11.83 -14.91
CA LEU A 81 -0.27 11.25 -16.20
C LEU A 81 -1.33 10.31 -16.80
N GLY A 82 -2.49 10.15 -16.13
CA GLY A 82 -3.62 9.36 -16.62
C GLY A 82 -3.63 7.89 -16.17
N TYR A 83 -2.79 7.50 -15.21
CA TYR A 83 -2.88 6.17 -14.61
C TYR A 83 -4.12 6.04 -13.72
N ASP A 84 -4.79 4.89 -13.79
CA ASP A 84 -6.05 4.63 -13.10
C ASP A 84 -5.81 4.22 -11.64
N TYR A 85 -5.66 5.24 -10.79
CA TYR A 85 -5.67 5.08 -9.34
C TYR A 85 -6.71 5.99 -8.72
N HIS A 86 -7.47 5.45 -7.77
CA HIS A 86 -8.35 6.25 -6.93
C HIS A 86 -7.70 6.52 -5.59
N ARG A 87 -7.52 7.81 -5.29
CA ARG A 87 -6.90 8.27 -4.05
C ARG A 87 -7.98 8.64 -3.03
N LEU A 88 -7.86 8.09 -1.83
CA LEU A 88 -8.60 8.53 -0.65
C LEU A 88 -7.64 8.84 0.49
N THR A 89 -8.07 9.63 1.47
CA THR A 89 -7.27 9.93 2.66
C THR A 89 -7.95 9.42 3.91
N TYR A 90 -7.14 8.93 4.85
CA TYR A 90 -7.60 8.54 6.18
C TYR A 90 -6.55 8.89 7.21
N LEU A 91 -6.90 9.77 8.15
CA LEU A 91 -5.96 10.38 9.11
C LEU A 91 -4.79 11.05 8.35
N ASN A 92 -3.56 10.68 8.66
CA ASN A 92 -2.33 11.19 8.05
C ASN A 92 -1.81 10.31 6.89
N TYR A 93 -2.67 9.47 6.30
CA TYR A 93 -2.31 8.56 5.22
C TYR A 93 -3.12 8.80 3.96
N ALA A 94 -2.45 8.67 2.82
CA ALA A 94 -3.03 8.51 1.50
C ALA A 94 -3.15 7.02 1.19
N LEU A 95 -4.32 6.62 0.72
CA LEU A 95 -4.60 5.28 0.26
C LEU A 95 -4.92 5.33 -1.22
N TYR A 96 -4.44 4.34 -1.97
CA TYR A 96 -4.71 4.21 -3.39
C TYR A 96 -5.17 2.80 -3.72
N GLU A 97 -6.21 2.73 -4.52
CA GLU A 97 -6.67 1.52 -5.18
C GLU A 97 -6.34 1.64 -6.67
N SER A 98 -5.74 0.60 -7.25
CA SER A 98 -5.66 0.47 -8.70
C SER A 98 -6.89 -0.26 -9.22
N PHE A 99 -7.51 0.29 -10.26
CA PHE A 99 -8.56 -0.43 -10.98
C PHE A 99 -7.92 -1.18 -12.14
N ILE A 100 -7.97 -2.51 -12.08
CA ILE A 100 -7.77 -3.33 -13.27
C ILE A 100 -9.08 -3.26 -14.04
N ARG A 101 -9.09 -2.66 -15.24
CA ARG A 101 -10.20 -2.84 -16.17
C ARG A 101 -10.24 -4.32 -16.55
N ILE A 102 -11.29 -5.02 -16.11
CA ILE A 102 -11.65 -6.37 -16.59
C ILE A 102 -12.31 -6.23 -17.95
#